data_AF-A0A8B9GRS5-F1
#
_entry.id   AF-A0A8B9GRS5-F1
#
_cell.length_a   1.000
_cell.length_b   1.000
_cell.length_c   1.000
_cell.angle_alpha   90.00
_cell.angle_beta   90.00
_cell.angle_gamma   90.00
#
_symmetry.space_group_name_H-M   'P 1'
#
loop_
_entity.id
_entity.type
_entity.pdbx_description
1 polymer ?
#
loop_
_entity_poly.entity_id
_entity_poly.type
_entity_poly.pdbx_seq_one_letter_code
_entity_poly.pdbx_strand_id
1 'polypeptide(L)'
;MGARRSISCRACTVTVTWFCLLVRVGSSPLSSVVHTWSGVGLQAVLPCTWGTQVSDRPRSPYIQWETLTHTVFERMGERMFQGESFRNRVDVPLEILDEGNCSLFFRDVQFSDAGIYESYLVVGENQVQRRIFLQSVQLLVFDHKLEQRVEAGKDLVLDLYTAHAHTLVFESVITPGWAELWQKGKARNRDSRLQENEDSLVIRGVQPGDSGTYRVVDSDGLALSTVKITVTVKIYIFIYIPTDPVPTKSTVVQEKQLSVGKGVIIMR
;
A
#
# COMPACT_ATOMS: atom_id res chain seq x y z
N MET A 1 24.29 67.82 74.56
CA MET A 1 25.47 67.93 73.66
C MET A 1 25.62 66.60 72.94
N GLY A 2 25.26 66.57 71.66
CA GLY A 2 25.11 65.34 70.87
C GLY A 2 26.44 64.78 70.36
N ALA A 3 26.63 63.47 70.53
CA ALA A 3 27.75 62.74 69.97
C ALA A 3 27.54 62.53 68.46
N ARG A 4 28.39 63.14 67.63
CA ARG A 4 28.47 62.88 66.19
C ARG A 4 28.99 61.45 65.97
N ARG A 5 28.13 60.56 65.45
CA ARG A 5 28.54 59.26 64.94
C ARG A 5 29.08 59.42 63.51
N SER A 6 30.34 59.03 63.34
CA SER A 6 31.03 58.92 62.05
C SER A 6 30.37 57.82 61.20
N ILE A 7 29.96 58.17 59.98
CA ILE A 7 29.39 57.24 58.99
C ILE A 7 30.57 56.68 58.18
N SER A 8 30.92 55.42 58.42
CA SER A 8 31.87 54.67 57.60
C SER A 8 31.13 54.08 56.40
N CYS A 9 31.33 54.66 55.22
CA CYS A 9 30.91 54.10 53.95
C CYS A 9 31.76 52.85 53.63
N ARG A 10 31.21 51.66 53.84
CA ARG A 10 31.76 50.43 53.25
C ARG A 10 31.12 50.24 51.88
N ALA A 11 31.94 50.28 50.84
CA ALA A 11 31.53 49.97 49.48
C ALA A 11 31.01 48.52 49.41
N CYS A 12 29.73 48.35 49.07
CA CYS A 12 29.18 47.05 48.70
C CYS A 12 29.67 46.70 47.29
N THR A 13 30.68 45.84 47.19
CA THR A 13 31.01 45.18 45.92
C THR A 13 29.96 44.11 45.63
N VAL A 14 29.01 44.44 44.75
CA VAL A 14 28.05 43.47 44.21
C VAL A 14 28.79 42.61 43.18
N THR A 15 29.20 41.40 43.59
CA THR A 15 29.73 40.40 42.66
C THR A 15 28.57 39.80 41.89
N VAL A 16 28.42 40.17 40.61
CA VAL A 16 27.46 39.54 39.69
C VAL A 16 28.00 38.17 39.31
N THR A 17 27.58 37.13 40.04
CA THR A 17 27.86 35.75 39.65
C THR A 17 27.00 35.42 38.43
N TRP A 18 27.65 35.33 37.26
CA TRP A 18 27.04 34.86 36.04
C TRP A 18 26.70 33.38 36.19
N PHE A 19 25.48 33.08 36.62
CA PHE A 19 24.94 31.73 36.62
C PHE A 19 24.60 31.38 35.17
N CYS A 20 25.56 30.80 34.45
CA CYS A 20 25.26 30.13 33.19
C CYS A 20 24.34 28.95 33.50
N LEU A 21 23.03 29.20 33.44
CA LEU A 21 22.04 28.15 33.21
C LEU A 21 22.42 27.49 31.90
N LEU A 22 23.18 26.40 32.00
CA LEU A 22 23.27 25.39 30.96
C LEU A 22 21.85 24.85 30.83
N VAL A 23 21.03 25.53 30.03
CA VAL A 23 19.84 24.92 29.46
C VAL A 23 20.39 23.76 28.65
N ARG A 24 20.35 22.57 29.25
CA ARG A 24 20.37 21.35 28.47
C ARG A 24 19.14 21.48 27.59
N VAL A 25 19.35 21.96 26.36
CA VAL A 25 18.44 21.65 25.27
C VAL A 25 18.54 20.14 25.18
N GLY A 26 17.66 19.46 25.90
CA GLY A 26 17.41 18.05 25.67
C GLY A 26 17.02 17.98 24.22
N SER A 27 17.88 17.42 23.39
CA SER A 27 17.45 16.90 22.12
C SER A 27 16.38 15.87 22.47
N SER A 28 15.11 16.29 22.41
CA SER A 28 14.01 15.33 22.35
C SER A 28 14.41 14.36 21.24
N PRO A 29 14.45 13.04 21.48
CA PRO A 29 14.61 12.12 20.37
C PRO A 29 13.42 12.40 19.47
N LEU A 30 13.68 13.00 18.32
CA LEU A 30 12.67 13.18 17.29
C LEU A 30 12.23 11.76 16.98
N SER A 31 11.07 11.35 17.49
CA SER A 31 10.52 10.02 17.26
C SER A 31 10.44 9.85 15.75
N SER A 32 11.36 9.08 15.17
CA SER A 32 11.43 8.92 13.73
C SER A 32 10.22 8.12 13.29
N VAL A 33 9.37 8.74 12.46
CA VAL A 33 8.26 8.05 11.81
C VAL A 33 8.84 6.99 10.89
N VAL A 34 8.48 5.73 11.13
CA VAL A 34 8.86 4.61 10.26
C VAL A 34 7.87 4.55 9.10
N HIS A 35 8.37 4.29 7.90
CA HIS A 35 7.53 4.21 6.70
C HIS A 35 7.33 2.75 6.30
N THR A 36 6.09 2.38 6.01
CA THR A 36 5.69 1.07 5.48
C THR A 36 4.82 1.31 4.24
N TRP A 37 4.91 0.42 3.26
CA TRP A 37 4.10 0.51 2.05
C TRP A 37 3.43 -0.82 1.74
N SER A 38 2.26 -0.77 1.10
CA SER A 38 1.58 -1.95 0.58
C SER A 38 0.76 -1.59 -0.66
N GLY A 39 0.55 -2.57 -1.52
CA GLY A 39 -0.49 -2.50 -2.54
C GLY A 39 -1.86 -2.74 -1.92
N VAL A 40 -2.90 -2.19 -2.52
CA VAL A 40 -4.28 -2.49 -2.14
C VAL A 40 -4.58 -4.00 -2.27
N GLY A 41 -5.33 -4.58 -1.34
CA GLY A 41 -5.61 -6.02 -1.27
C GLY A 41 -4.47 -6.89 -0.73
N LEU A 42 -3.25 -6.35 -0.60
CA LEU A 42 -2.10 -7.09 -0.07
C LEU A 42 -2.01 -7.00 1.46
N GLN A 43 -1.02 -7.71 2.03
CA GLN A 43 -0.70 -7.66 3.46
C GLN A 43 0.35 -6.58 3.75
N ALA A 44 0.30 -6.01 4.96
CA ALA A 44 1.31 -5.10 5.48
C ALA A 44 1.67 -5.47 6.92
N VAL A 45 2.87 -5.10 7.35
CA VAL A 45 3.29 -5.24 8.75
C VAL A 45 3.77 -3.89 9.23
N LEU A 46 3.10 -3.34 10.24
CA LEU A 46 3.50 -2.09 10.88
C LEU A 46 4.43 -2.45 12.05
N PRO A 47 5.74 -2.13 11.96
CA PRO A 47 6.71 -2.63 12.90
C PRO A 47 6.55 -1.99 14.28
N CYS A 48 6.65 -2.82 15.33
CA CYS A 48 6.67 -2.38 16.73
C CYS A 48 7.42 -3.39 17.59
N THR A 49 8.24 -2.88 18.52
CA THR A 49 8.86 -3.69 19.56
C THR A 49 8.70 -3.01 20.91
N TRP A 50 8.31 -3.77 21.94
CA TRP A 50 8.17 -3.26 23.30
C TRP A 50 9.27 -3.76 24.23
N GLY A 51 9.93 -4.87 23.88
CA GLY A 51 10.96 -5.52 24.71
C GLY A 51 12.21 -4.66 25.00
N THR A 52 12.41 -3.57 24.26
CA THR A 52 13.49 -2.60 24.48
C THR A 52 13.14 -1.50 25.49
N GLN A 53 11.85 -1.31 25.79
CA GLN A 53 11.36 -0.15 26.54
C GLN A 53 11.10 -0.44 28.04
N VAL A 54 11.06 -1.71 28.43
CA VAL A 54 10.78 -2.12 29.82
C VAL A 54 11.81 -3.14 30.28
N SER A 55 12.46 -2.86 31.42
CA SER A 55 13.50 -3.71 32.02
C SER A 55 12.94 -4.99 32.66
N ASP A 56 11.65 -4.99 33.03
CA ASP A 56 10.94 -6.14 33.58
C ASP A 56 9.85 -6.58 32.59
N ARG A 57 9.88 -7.84 32.13
CA ARG A 57 8.92 -8.31 31.13
C ARG A 57 7.55 -8.49 31.80
N PRO A 58 6.50 -7.73 31.42
CA PRO A 58 5.16 -7.98 31.91
C PRO A 58 4.74 -9.40 31.55
N ARG A 59 4.11 -10.10 32.51
CA ARG A 59 3.57 -11.45 32.31
C ARG A 59 2.46 -11.50 31.26
N SER A 60 1.79 -10.38 31.02
CA SER A 60 0.75 -10.23 30.00
C SER A 60 0.84 -8.82 29.41
N PRO A 61 1.64 -8.63 28.34
CA PRO A 61 1.77 -7.34 27.69
C PRO A 61 0.41 -6.86 27.19
N TYR A 62 0.10 -5.60 27.50
CA TYR A 62 -1.10 -4.92 27.05
C TYR A 62 -0.69 -3.87 26.01
N ILE A 63 -1.07 -4.08 24.75
CA ILE A 63 -0.74 -3.20 23.63
C ILE A 63 -1.97 -2.52 23.04
N GLN A 64 -1.74 -1.32 22.51
CA GLN A 64 -2.73 -0.54 21.78
C GLN A 64 -2.11 0.02 20.51
N TRP A 65 -2.84 -0.09 19.41
CA TRP A 65 -2.59 0.60 18.16
C TRP A 65 -3.72 1.57 17.89
N GLU A 66 -3.37 2.82 17.59
CA GLU A 66 -4.30 3.90 17.35
C GLU A 66 -3.92 4.67 16.09
N THR A 67 -4.92 5.22 15.43
CA THR A 67 -4.74 6.41 14.59
C THR A 67 -4.98 7.65 15.46
N LEU A 68 -4.83 8.85 14.90
CA LEU A 68 -5.14 10.10 15.60
C LEU A 68 -6.58 10.14 16.18
N THR A 69 -7.52 9.41 15.58
CA THR A 69 -8.95 9.55 15.86
C THR A 69 -9.62 8.27 16.33
N HIS A 70 -9.00 7.10 16.13
CA HIS A 70 -9.64 5.81 16.39
C HIS A 70 -8.66 4.77 16.92
N THR A 71 -9.14 3.92 17.82
CA THR A 71 -8.47 2.66 18.18
C THR A 71 -8.54 1.70 17.00
N VAL A 72 -7.37 1.23 16.56
CA VAL A 72 -7.20 0.29 15.45
C VAL A 72 -7.26 -1.14 15.98
N PHE A 73 -6.44 -1.40 17.00
CA PHE A 73 -6.32 -2.71 17.60
C PHE A 73 -5.90 -2.60 19.06
N GLU A 74 -6.42 -3.49 19.89
CA GLU A 74 -6.07 -3.61 21.29
C GLU A 74 -5.93 -5.08 21.67
N ARG A 75 -4.89 -5.42 22.45
CA ARG A 75 -4.74 -6.79 22.97
C ARG A 75 -4.15 -6.80 24.38
N MET A 76 -4.79 -7.56 25.25
CA MET A 76 -4.34 -7.88 26.61
C MET A 76 -4.48 -9.40 26.82
N GLY A 77 -3.36 -10.12 26.70
CA GLY A 77 -3.38 -11.58 26.66
C GLY A 77 -4.23 -12.09 25.50
N GLU A 78 -5.14 -13.03 25.78
CA GLU A 78 -6.05 -13.59 24.76
C GLU A 78 -7.20 -12.63 24.37
N ARG A 79 -7.46 -11.60 25.16
CA ARG A 79 -8.54 -10.65 24.90
C ARG A 79 -8.06 -9.62 23.88
N MET A 80 -8.82 -9.46 22.80
CA MET A 80 -8.53 -8.45 21.79
C MET A 80 -9.77 -7.63 21.41
N PHE A 81 -9.52 -6.45 20.87
CA PHE A 81 -10.50 -5.60 20.22
C PHE A 81 -9.93 -5.09 18.89
N GLN A 82 -10.78 -5.00 17.87
CA GLN A 82 -10.49 -4.41 16.58
C GLN A 82 -11.46 -3.25 16.36
N GLY A 83 -10.96 -2.12 15.88
CA GLY A 83 -11.83 -1.04 15.41
C GLY A 83 -12.72 -1.52 14.27
N GLU A 84 -13.90 -0.90 14.11
CA GLU A 84 -14.92 -1.39 13.17
C GLU A 84 -14.41 -1.52 11.73
N SER A 85 -13.69 -0.50 11.23
CA SER A 85 -13.08 -0.51 9.89
C SER A 85 -11.96 -1.52 9.72
N PHE A 86 -11.39 -2.04 10.82
CA PHE A 86 -10.24 -2.96 10.83
C PHE A 86 -10.63 -4.40 11.20
N ARG A 87 -11.92 -4.64 11.42
CA ARG A 87 -12.46 -5.94 11.84
C ARG A 87 -12.02 -7.05 10.88
N ASN A 88 -11.50 -8.14 11.45
CA ASN A 88 -10.96 -9.32 10.74
C ASN A 88 -9.79 -9.02 9.78
N ARG A 89 -9.23 -7.81 9.78
CA ARG A 89 -8.12 -7.41 8.90
C ARG A 89 -6.82 -7.16 9.63
N VAL A 90 -6.84 -6.93 10.93
CA VAL A 90 -5.63 -6.61 11.71
C VAL A 90 -5.42 -7.55 12.88
N ASP A 91 -4.17 -7.91 13.17
CA ASP A 91 -3.86 -8.67 14.38
C ASP A 91 -2.44 -8.42 14.89
N VAL A 92 -2.23 -8.62 16.19
CA VAL A 92 -0.91 -8.82 16.79
C VAL A 92 -0.91 -10.21 17.42
N PRO A 93 -0.33 -11.24 16.76
CA PRO A 93 -0.34 -12.61 17.27
C PRO A 93 0.23 -12.70 18.69
N LEU A 94 -0.34 -13.58 19.53
CA LEU A 94 0.00 -13.64 20.96
C LEU A 94 1.44 -14.11 21.14
N GLU A 95 1.84 -15.08 20.32
CA GLU A 95 3.14 -15.74 20.39
C GLU A 95 4.28 -14.75 20.19
N ILE A 96 4.17 -13.88 19.19
CA ILE A 96 5.20 -12.86 18.93
C ILE A 96 5.14 -11.72 19.96
N LEU A 97 3.95 -11.44 20.50
CA LEU A 97 3.74 -10.41 21.49
C LEU A 97 4.47 -10.74 22.79
N ASP A 98 4.36 -12.00 23.23
CA ASP A 98 5.06 -12.53 24.41
C ASP A 98 6.59 -12.51 24.23
N GLU A 99 7.07 -12.64 23.00
CA GLU A 99 8.50 -12.53 22.67
C GLU A 99 9.03 -11.08 22.69
N GLY A 100 8.15 -10.08 22.66
CA GLY A 100 8.51 -8.66 22.67
C GLY A 100 8.15 -7.88 21.40
N ASN A 101 7.50 -8.52 20.43
CA ASN A 101 7.15 -7.95 19.13
C ASN A 101 5.66 -7.61 19.08
N CYS A 102 5.36 -6.32 19.00
CA CYS A 102 3.99 -5.79 18.97
C CYS A 102 3.56 -5.35 17.57
N SER A 103 4.23 -5.84 16.52
CA SER A 103 3.95 -5.44 15.14
C SER A 103 2.52 -5.79 14.74
N LEU A 104 1.83 -4.83 14.11
CA LEU A 104 0.46 -5.01 13.65
C LEU A 104 0.46 -5.59 12.23
N PHE A 105 -0.14 -6.76 12.08
CA PHE A 105 -0.30 -7.46 10.81
C PHE A 105 -1.61 -7.05 10.18
N PHE A 106 -1.54 -6.39 9.02
CA PHE A 106 -2.67 -6.07 8.17
C PHE A 106 -2.85 -7.13 7.09
N ARG A 107 -4.12 -7.45 6.82
CA ARG A 107 -4.59 -8.23 5.68
C ARG A 107 -5.56 -7.38 4.88
N ASP A 108 -5.57 -7.56 3.56
CA ASP A 108 -6.47 -6.83 2.66
C ASP A 108 -6.42 -5.31 2.92
N VAL A 109 -5.24 -4.72 2.71
CA VAL A 109 -5.01 -3.27 2.89
C VAL A 109 -5.86 -2.48 1.90
N GLN A 110 -6.50 -1.42 2.37
CA GLN A 110 -7.39 -0.54 1.60
C GLN A 110 -6.81 0.87 1.50
N PHE A 111 -7.23 1.67 0.52
CA PHE A 111 -6.75 3.06 0.40
C PHE A 111 -7.06 3.90 1.64
N SER A 112 -8.20 3.64 2.29
CA SER A 112 -8.61 4.29 3.54
C SER A 112 -7.73 3.94 4.74
N ASP A 113 -6.90 2.89 4.66
CA ASP A 113 -5.94 2.53 5.69
C ASP A 113 -4.67 3.39 5.62
N ALA A 114 -4.44 4.16 4.54
CA ALA A 114 -3.27 5.02 4.45
C ALA A 114 -3.30 6.08 5.56
N GLY A 115 -2.19 6.22 6.29
CA GLY A 115 -2.15 7.15 7.41
C GLY A 115 -1.05 6.86 8.42
N ILE A 116 -1.08 7.59 9.52
CA ILE A 116 -0.15 7.43 10.65
C ILE A 116 -0.83 6.61 11.73
N TYR A 117 -0.08 5.62 12.21
CA TYR A 117 -0.46 4.69 13.27
C TYR A 117 0.54 4.82 14.42
N GLU A 118 0.04 4.89 15.63
CA GLU A 118 0.83 4.98 16.84
C GLU A 118 0.58 3.75 17.71
N SER A 119 1.66 3.20 18.27
CA SER A 119 1.63 2.02 19.13
C SER A 119 2.04 2.38 20.55
N TYR A 120 1.38 1.74 21.51
CA TYR A 120 1.58 1.99 22.93
C TYR A 120 1.61 0.70 23.71
N LEU A 121 2.51 0.64 24.70
CA LEU A 121 2.46 -0.34 25.77
C LEU A 121 1.73 0.27 26.96
N VAL A 122 0.69 -0.40 27.44
CA VAL A 122 -0.04 0.01 28.63
C VAL A 122 0.49 -0.78 29.83
N VAL A 123 0.94 -0.07 30.85
CA VAL A 123 1.47 -0.69 32.07
C VAL A 123 0.83 -0.06 33.31
N GLY A 124 0.80 -0.82 34.40
CA GLY A 124 0.18 -0.42 35.66
C GLY A 124 -0.87 -1.43 36.12
N GLU A 125 -1.32 -1.29 37.36
CA GLU A 125 -2.29 -2.18 37.99
C GLU A 125 -3.60 -1.43 38.29
N ASN A 126 -4.73 -2.12 38.13
CA ASN A 126 -6.06 -1.63 38.47
C ASN A 126 -6.40 -0.27 37.80
N GLN A 127 -6.70 0.77 38.57
CA GLN A 127 -7.18 2.07 38.07
C GLN A 127 -6.08 3.04 37.63
N VAL A 128 -4.80 2.69 37.78
CA VAL A 128 -3.69 3.56 37.39
C VAL A 128 -2.91 2.90 36.26
N GLN A 129 -3.37 3.16 35.03
CA GLN A 129 -2.70 2.74 33.80
C GLN A 129 -1.91 3.92 33.21
N ARG A 130 -0.68 3.67 32.76
CA ARG A 130 0.10 4.61 31.96
C ARG A 130 0.35 4.02 30.58
N ARG A 131 0.30 4.87 29.56
CA ARG A 131 0.61 4.53 28.17
C ARG A 131 2.03 4.95 27.87
N ILE A 132 2.85 4.02 27.42
CA ILE A 132 4.22 4.26 26.95
C ILE A 132 4.18 4.24 25.43
N PHE A 133 4.49 5.36 24.80
CA PHE A 133 4.62 5.45 23.35
C PHE A 133 5.79 4.58 22.88
N LEU A 134 5.56 3.73 21.88
CA LEU A 134 6.55 2.81 21.33
C LEU A 134 7.05 3.28 19.97
N GLN A 135 6.12 3.47 19.03
CA GLN A 135 6.46 3.73 17.63
C GLN A 135 5.33 4.47 16.90
N SER A 136 5.70 5.36 15.99
CA SER A 136 4.82 5.94 14.98
C SER A 136 5.19 5.39 13.60
N VAL A 137 4.20 4.88 12.85
CA VAL A 137 4.37 4.28 11.52
C VAL A 137 3.45 4.95 10.52
N GLN A 138 4.01 5.44 9.41
CA GLN A 138 3.23 5.91 8.27
C GLN A 138 3.04 4.77 7.26
N LEU A 139 1.80 4.33 7.06
CA LEU A 139 1.41 3.38 6.03
C LEU A 139 1.04 4.13 4.74
N LEU A 140 1.74 3.80 3.66
CA LEU A 140 1.45 4.25 2.30
C LEU A 140 0.78 3.13 1.51
N VAL A 141 -0.30 3.45 0.80
CA VAL A 141 -1.07 2.48 0.02
C VAL A 141 -1.07 2.87 -1.45
N PHE A 142 -0.77 1.92 -2.33
CA PHE A 142 -0.63 2.15 -3.77
C PHE A 142 -1.54 1.23 -4.59
N ASP A 143 -1.90 1.71 -5.77
CA ASP A 143 -2.59 0.94 -6.79
C ASP A 143 -1.62 0.02 -7.55
N HIS A 144 -2.18 -1.00 -8.21
CA HIS A 144 -1.40 -1.92 -9.04
C HIS A 144 -1.29 -1.38 -10.47
N LYS A 145 -0.07 -1.26 -11.00
CA LYS A 145 0.16 -0.78 -12.37
C LYS A 145 0.92 -1.80 -13.19
N LEU A 146 0.38 -2.12 -14.36
CA LEU A 146 0.96 -3.11 -15.27
C LEU A 146 0.85 -2.66 -16.73
N GLU A 147 1.91 -2.88 -17.50
CA GLU A 147 1.86 -2.84 -18.97
C GLU A 147 2.09 -4.25 -19.51
N GLN A 148 1.19 -4.74 -20.37
CA GLN A 148 1.26 -6.11 -20.88
C GLN A 148 1.00 -6.16 -22.40
N ARG A 149 1.65 -7.11 -23.05
CA ARG A 149 1.37 -7.51 -24.43
C ARG A 149 0.69 -8.86 -24.46
N VAL A 150 -0.41 -8.96 -25.19
CA VAL A 150 -1.21 -10.21 -25.30
C VAL A 150 -1.39 -10.54 -26.77
N GLU A 151 -1.15 -11.80 -27.15
CA GLU A 151 -1.38 -12.23 -28.54
C GLU A 151 -2.88 -12.31 -28.84
N ALA A 152 -3.28 -11.88 -30.04
CA ALA A 152 -4.66 -11.95 -30.48
C ALA A 152 -5.20 -13.39 -30.41
N GLY A 153 -6.42 -13.53 -29.91
CA GLY A 153 -7.08 -14.81 -29.66
C GLY A 153 -6.72 -15.47 -28.32
N LYS A 154 -5.79 -14.93 -27.53
CA LYS A 154 -5.54 -15.37 -26.15
C LYS A 154 -6.51 -14.70 -25.17
N ASP A 155 -6.60 -15.25 -23.97
CA ASP A 155 -7.40 -14.67 -22.90
C ASP A 155 -6.57 -13.63 -22.14
N LEU A 156 -7.22 -12.52 -21.77
CA LEU A 156 -6.67 -11.50 -20.90
C LEU A 156 -7.30 -11.65 -19.51
N VAL A 157 -6.46 -11.73 -18.48
CA VAL A 157 -6.87 -11.82 -17.09
C VAL A 157 -6.57 -10.49 -16.40
N LEU A 158 -7.54 -9.97 -15.66
CA LEU A 158 -7.45 -8.74 -14.89
C LEU A 158 -7.79 -9.08 -13.44
N ASP A 159 -6.81 -8.98 -12.54
CA ASP A 159 -7.01 -9.29 -11.13
C ASP A 159 -7.86 -8.23 -10.44
N LEU A 160 -8.76 -8.68 -9.56
CA LEU A 160 -9.60 -7.82 -8.74
C LEU A 160 -8.84 -7.30 -7.50
N TYR A 161 -7.80 -8.01 -7.06
CA TYR A 161 -6.94 -7.76 -5.89
C TYR A 161 -7.63 -7.80 -4.52
N THR A 162 -8.88 -7.38 -4.43
CA THR A 162 -9.64 -7.32 -3.18
C THR A 162 -11.14 -7.50 -3.45
N ALA A 163 -11.88 -7.98 -2.44
CA ALA A 163 -13.33 -8.09 -2.50
C ALA A 163 -14.04 -6.73 -2.67
N HIS A 164 -13.32 -5.63 -2.40
CA HIS A 164 -13.79 -4.25 -2.58
C HIS A 164 -13.81 -3.78 -4.05
N ALA A 165 -13.27 -4.57 -4.99
CA ALA A 165 -13.40 -4.28 -6.41
C ALA A 165 -14.87 -4.25 -6.84
N HIS A 166 -15.25 -3.20 -7.57
CA HIS A 166 -16.65 -2.91 -7.88
C HIS A 166 -16.92 -2.74 -9.37
N THR A 167 -16.05 -2.06 -10.10
CA THR A 167 -16.27 -1.73 -11.52
C THR A 167 -15.02 -1.96 -12.36
N LEU A 168 -15.19 -2.45 -13.58
CA LEU A 168 -14.14 -2.51 -14.61
C LEU A 168 -14.47 -1.48 -15.68
N VAL A 169 -13.57 -0.52 -15.86
CA VAL A 169 -13.67 0.48 -16.94
C VAL A 169 -12.55 0.31 -17.94
N PHE A 170 -12.84 0.64 -19.20
CA PHE A 170 -11.92 0.51 -20.32
C PHE A 170 -11.90 1.78 -21.15
N GLU A 171 -10.70 2.19 -21.56
CA GLU A 171 -10.49 3.25 -22.52
C GLU A 171 -9.68 2.71 -23.70
N SER A 172 -10.28 2.74 -24.89
CA SER A 172 -9.63 2.30 -26.12
C SER A 172 -8.58 3.31 -26.60
N VAL A 173 -7.52 2.81 -27.24
CA VAL A 173 -6.56 3.67 -27.96
C VAL A 173 -7.21 4.38 -29.17
N ILE A 174 -8.25 3.77 -29.76
CA ILE A 174 -8.84 4.23 -31.02
C ILE A 174 -9.98 5.22 -30.77
N THR A 175 -10.88 4.88 -29.86
CA THR A 175 -12.04 5.71 -29.49
C THR A 175 -11.91 6.13 -28.03
N PRO A 176 -11.34 7.33 -27.75
CA PRO A 176 -11.16 7.80 -26.40
C PRO A 176 -12.51 8.04 -25.71
N GLY A 177 -12.60 7.68 -24.44
CA GLY A 177 -13.84 7.65 -23.68
C GLY A 177 -13.94 6.39 -22.83
N TRP A 178 -14.23 6.56 -21.55
CA TRP A 178 -14.38 5.46 -20.61
C TRP A 178 -15.68 4.71 -20.84
N ALA A 179 -15.57 3.39 -21.03
CA ALA A 179 -16.70 2.48 -21.09
C ALA A 179 -16.69 1.56 -19.85
N GLU A 180 -17.84 1.37 -19.21
CA GLU A 180 -18.02 0.34 -18.18
C GLU A 180 -18.19 -1.03 -18.86
N LEU A 181 -17.32 -1.97 -18.50
CA LEU A 181 -17.36 -3.35 -19.01
C LEU A 181 -17.98 -4.32 -18.02
N TRP A 182 -17.83 -4.08 -16.72
CA TRP A 182 -18.38 -4.89 -15.64
C TRP A 182 -18.65 -4.05 -14.40
N GLN A 183 -19.68 -4.46 -13.65
CA GLN A 183 -20.02 -3.92 -12.35
C GLN A 183 -20.51 -5.07 -11.47
N LYS A 184 -19.95 -5.15 -10.25
CA LYS A 184 -20.26 -6.19 -9.28
C LYS A 184 -21.76 -6.22 -8.96
N GLY A 185 -22.36 -7.40 -9.02
CA GLY A 185 -23.79 -7.61 -8.74
C GLY A 185 -24.75 -7.20 -9.86
N LYS A 186 -24.27 -6.64 -10.98
CA LYS A 186 -25.11 -6.30 -12.15
C LYS A 186 -25.29 -7.53 -13.04
N ALA A 187 -26.50 -7.69 -13.60
CA ALA A 187 -26.81 -8.81 -14.49
C ALA A 187 -25.87 -8.82 -15.71
N ARG A 188 -25.20 -9.96 -15.91
CA ARG A 188 -24.21 -10.12 -16.98
C ARG A 188 -24.88 -10.33 -18.34
N ASN A 189 -24.35 -9.67 -19.36
CA ASN A 189 -24.69 -10.01 -20.73
C ASN A 189 -24.08 -11.36 -21.09
N ARG A 190 -24.92 -12.35 -21.40
CA ARG A 190 -24.51 -13.73 -21.74
C ARG A 190 -23.65 -13.79 -23.00
N ASP A 191 -23.80 -12.82 -23.90
CA ASP A 191 -23.06 -12.76 -25.16
C ASP A 191 -21.71 -12.02 -25.02
N SER A 192 -21.34 -11.60 -23.81
CA SER A 192 -20.06 -10.93 -23.56
C SER A 192 -18.90 -11.91 -23.46
N ARG A 193 -17.76 -11.56 -24.09
CA ARG A 193 -16.46 -12.28 -23.94
C ARG A 193 -15.89 -12.18 -22.53
N LEU A 194 -16.35 -11.20 -21.73
CA LEU A 194 -15.90 -10.97 -20.36
C LEU A 194 -16.54 -11.98 -19.40
N GLN A 195 -15.73 -12.68 -18.61
CA GLN A 195 -16.12 -13.61 -17.57
C GLN A 195 -15.65 -13.15 -16.19
N GLU A 196 -16.49 -13.36 -15.19
CA GLU A 196 -16.17 -13.08 -13.79
C GLU A 196 -15.86 -14.41 -13.09
N ASN A 197 -14.70 -14.43 -12.44
CA ASN A 197 -14.29 -15.47 -11.50
C ASN A 197 -14.24 -14.84 -10.09
N GLU A 198 -13.90 -15.64 -9.07
CA GLU A 198 -13.84 -15.19 -7.66
C GLU A 198 -12.91 -13.98 -7.47
N ASP A 199 -11.68 -14.05 -8.00
CA ASP A 199 -10.63 -13.03 -7.76
C ASP A 199 -10.19 -12.28 -9.03
N SER A 200 -10.82 -12.55 -10.18
CA SER A 200 -10.34 -12.03 -11.47
C SER A 200 -11.46 -11.89 -12.50
N LEU A 201 -11.23 -11.02 -13.47
CA LEU A 201 -12.03 -10.87 -14.67
C LEU A 201 -11.25 -11.37 -15.90
N VAL A 202 -11.90 -12.16 -16.76
CA VAL A 202 -11.27 -12.76 -17.93
C VAL A 202 -11.96 -12.32 -19.21
N ILE A 203 -11.25 -11.60 -20.07
CA ILE A 203 -11.70 -11.26 -21.42
C ILE A 203 -11.20 -12.35 -22.37
N ARG A 204 -12.11 -13.18 -22.86
CA ARG A 204 -11.75 -14.28 -23.77
C ARG A 204 -11.39 -13.79 -25.16
N GLY A 205 -10.39 -14.43 -25.76
CA GLY A 205 -10.02 -14.27 -27.16
C GLY A 205 -9.86 -12.80 -27.58
N VAL A 206 -8.89 -12.11 -26.98
CA VAL A 206 -8.66 -10.67 -27.20
C VAL A 206 -8.39 -10.35 -28.66
N GLN A 207 -8.89 -9.19 -29.09
CA GLN A 207 -8.78 -8.69 -30.46
C GLN A 207 -7.93 -7.41 -30.49
N PRO A 208 -7.37 -7.01 -31.65
CA PRO A 208 -6.58 -5.78 -31.75
C PRO A 208 -7.27 -4.53 -31.17
N GLY A 209 -8.60 -4.44 -31.29
CA GLY A 209 -9.42 -3.36 -30.74
C GLY A 209 -9.56 -3.35 -29.21
N ASP A 210 -9.19 -4.44 -28.52
CA ASP A 210 -9.11 -4.51 -27.06
C ASP A 210 -7.83 -3.84 -26.51
N SER A 211 -6.96 -3.32 -27.39
CA SER A 211 -5.79 -2.54 -26.95
C SER A 211 -6.25 -1.22 -26.33
N GLY A 212 -5.74 -0.92 -25.14
CA GLY A 212 -6.17 0.24 -24.36
C GLY A 212 -5.78 0.14 -22.89
N THR A 213 -6.45 0.95 -22.08
CA THR A 213 -6.23 1.00 -20.64
C THR A 213 -7.45 0.44 -19.92
N TYR A 214 -7.23 -0.55 -19.08
CA TYR A 214 -8.23 -1.14 -18.20
C TYR A 214 -7.99 -0.66 -16.77
N ARG A 215 -9.06 -0.33 -16.05
CA ARG A 215 -8.98 -0.03 -14.62
C ARG A 215 -10.02 -0.82 -13.85
N VAL A 216 -9.57 -1.52 -12.83
CA VAL A 216 -10.46 -2.05 -11.78
C VAL A 216 -10.58 -0.97 -10.72
N VAL A 217 -11.81 -0.62 -10.38
CA VAL A 217 -12.16 0.53 -9.53
C VAL A 217 -13.02 0.03 -8.37
N ASP A 218 -12.82 0.59 -7.18
CA ASP A 218 -13.68 0.32 -6.02
C ASP A 218 -15.00 1.11 -6.07
N SER A 219 -15.81 0.98 -5.02
CA SER A 219 -17.09 1.68 -4.90
C SER A 219 -16.95 3.20 -4.76
N ASP A 220 -15.79 3.69 -4.31
CA ASP A 220 -15.51 5.11 -4.10
C ASP A 220 -14.94 5.78 -5.36
N GLY A 221 -14.71 5.02 -6.42
CA GLY A 221 -14.18 5.51 -7.69
C GLY A 221 -12.65 5.54 -7.75
N LEU A 222 -11.95 4.94 -6.77
CA LEU A 222 -10.50 4.84 -6.76
C LEU A 222 -10.04 3.62 -7.56
N ALA A 223 -9.03 3.82 -8.42
CA ALA A 223 -8.48 2.74 -9.21
C ALA A 223 -7.63 1.81 -8.34
N LEU A 224 -8.10 0.58 -8.13
CA LEU A 224 -7.35 -0.49 -7.49
C LEU A 224 -6.20 -0.97 -8.38
N SER A 225 -6.44 -1.03 -9.69
CA SER A 225 -5.43 -1.36 -10.68
C SER A 225 -5.61 -0.57 -11.98
N THR A 226 -4.50 -0.32 -12.67
CA THR A 226 -4.44 0.23 -14.02
C THR A 226 -3.55 -0.67 -14.89
N VAL A 227 -4.16 -1.33 -15.88
CA VAL A 227 -3.48 -2.25 -16.78
C VAL A 227 -3.55 -1.72 -18.21
N LYS A 228 -2.40 -1.47 -18.82
CA LYS A 228 -2.30 -1.04 -20.22
C LYS A 228 -1.99 -2.24 -21.11
N ILE A 229 -2.90 -2.55 -22.01
CA ILE A 229 -2.85 -3.73 -22.86
C ILE A 229 -2.52 -3.33 -24.29
N THR A 230 -1.54 -4.02 -24.86
CA THR A 230 -1.25 -3.98 -26.30
C THR A 230 -1.48 -5.36 -26.89
N VAL A 231 -2.46 -5.49 -27.78
CA VAL A 231 -2.72 -6.77 -28.46
C VAL A 231 -1.82 -6.89 -29.69
N THR A 232 -1.07 -7.98 -29.78
CA THR A 232 -0.15 -8.26 -30.90
C THR A 232 -0.72 -9.31 -31.84
N VAL A 233 -0.44 -9.19 -33.13
CA VAL A 233 -0.87 -10.15 -34.15
C VAL A 233 0.36 -10.86 -34.71
N LYS A 234 0.30 -12.19 -34.80
CA LYS A 234 1.31 -12.98 -35.52
C LYS A 234 0.99 -12.95 -37.01
N ILE A 235 1.89 -12.38 -37.80
CA ILE A 235 1.80 -12.39 -39.25
C ILE A 235 2.75 -13.47 -39.75
N TYR A 236 2.22 -14.51 -40.38
CA TYR A 236 3.04 -15.52 -41.06
C TYR A 236 3.33 -15.04 -42.48
N ILE A 237 4.56 -14.59 -42.73
CA ILE A 237 5.02 -14.27 -44.07
C ILE A 237 5.60 -15.54 -44.68
N PHE A 238 4.87 -16.15 -45.62
CA PHE A 238 5.39 -17.25 -46.42
C PHE A 238 6.25 -16.67 -47.54
N ILE A 239 7.57 -16.71 -47.37
CA ILE A 239 8.50 -16.38 -48.44
C ILE A 239 8.61 -17.62 -49.33
N TYR A 240 7.96 -17.57 -50.49
CA TYR A 240 8.19 -18.56 -51.53
C TYR A 240 9.53 -18.23 -52.19
N ILE A 241 10.57 -18.99 -51.84
CA ILE A 241 11.83 -18.96 -52.57
C ILE A 241 11.63 -19.92 -53.74
N PRO A 242 11.48 -19.44 -54.99
CA PRO A 242 11.56 -20.32 -56.14
C PRO A 242 12.98 -20.90 -56.15
N THR A 243 13.09 -22.15 -55.68
CA THR A 243 14.24 -22.95 -56.00
C THR A 243 14.05 -23.37 -57.45
N ASP A 244 15.09 -23.16 -58.26
CA ASP A 244 15.24 -23.78 -59.58
C ASP A 244 14.80 -25.25 -59.56
N PRO A 245 14.38 -25.84 -60.70
CA PRO A 245 13.56 -27.05 -60.74
C PRO A 245 14.34 -28.30 -60.30
N VAL A 246 14.54 -28.47 -59.00
CA VAL A 246 15.02 -29.70 -58.35
C VAL A 246 14.37 -29.76 -56.96
N PRO A 247 13.66 -30.85 -56.60
CA PRO A 247 12.86 -30.87 -55.38
C PRO A 247 13.76 -31.14 -54.17
N THR A 248 14.06 -30.11 -53.39
CA THR A 248 14.51 -30.31 -52.01
C THR A 248 13.73 -29.38 -51.09
N LYS A 249 12.79 -29.97 -50.33
CA LYS A 249 11.96 -29.28 -49.34
C LYS A 249 12.84 -28.72 -48.23
N SER A 250 13.03 -27.41 -48.22
CA SER A 250 13.40 -26.68 -47.01
C SER A 250 12.61 -25.39 -46.96
N THR A 251 11.54 -25.41 -46.17
CA THR A 251 10.77 -24.22 -45.80
C THR A 251 11.47 -23.56 -44.62
N VAL A 252 12.06 -22.38 -44.83
CA VAL A 252 12.57 -21.55 -43.73
C VAL A 252 11.44 -20.63 -43.28
N VAL A 253 10.98 -20.80 -42.04
CA VAL A 253 9.98 -19.92 -41.40
C VAL A 253 10.72 -18.89 -40.56
N GLN A 254 10.54 -17.61 -40.85
CA GLN A 254 11.06 -16.53 -40.01
C GLN A 254 9.90 -15.83 -39.30
N GLU A 255 9.89 -15.90 -37.97
CA GLU A 255 8.84 -15.30 -37.13
C GLU A 255 9.14 -13.80 -36.92
N LYS A 256 8.16 -12.93 -37.21
CA LYS A 256 8.24 -11.50 -36.88
C LYS A 256 6.97 -11.06 -36.18
N GLN A 257 7.10 -10.67 -34.91
CA GLN A 257 6.00 -10.07 -34.15
C GLN A 257 5.85 -8.60 -34.55
N LEU A 258 4.65 -8.19 -34.99
CA LEU A 258 4.33 -6.79 -35.27
C LEU A 258 3.31 -6.30 -34.24
N SER A 259 3.68 -5.26 -33.48
CA SER A 259 2.72 -4.48 -32.69
C SER A 259 2.05 -3.46 -33.60
N VAL A 260 0.72 -3.46 -33.68
CA VAL A 260 -0.02 -2.47 -34.46
C VAL A 260 0.02 -1.12 -33.74
N GLY A 261 1.09 -0.38 -33.98
CA GLY A 261 1.22 1.05 -33.65
C GLY A 261 1.15 1.84 -34.95
N LYS A 262 0.13 2.70 -35.06
CA LYS A 262 -0.08 3.75 -36.08
C LYS A 262 0.75 3.58 -37.37
N GLY A 263 0.24 2.80 -38.31
CA GLY A 263 0.76 2.71 -39.67
C GLY A 263 -0.39 2.46 -40.62
N VAL A 264 -0.77 3.48 -41.39
CA VAL A 264 -1.66 3.34 -42.54
C VAL A 264 -0.98 2.39 -43.52
N ILE A 265 -1.54 1.20 -43.71
CA ILE A 265 -1.13 0.31 -44.80
C ILE A 265 -1.91 0.80 -46.03
N ILE A 266 -1.24 1.61 -46.86
CA ILE A 266 -1.69 1.86 -48.23
C ILE A 266 -1.36 0.58 -49.01
N MET A 267 -2.40 -0.18 -49.37
CA MET A 267 -2.24 -1.21 -50.42
C MET A 267 -2.25 -0.49 -51.77
N ARG A 268 -1.13 -0.55 -52.49
CA ARG A 268 -1.09 -0.36 -53.94
C ARG A 268 -1.16 -1.73 -54.61
#